data_AF-A0A3S3R8Y9-F1
#
_entry.id   AF-A0A3S3R8Y9-F1
#
_cell.length_a   1.000
_cell.length_b   1.000
_cell.length_c   1.000
_cell.angle_alpha   90.00
_cell.angle_beta   90.00
_cell.angle_gamma   90.00
#
_symmetry.space_group_name_H-M   'P 1'
#
loop_
_entity.id
_entity.type
_entity.pdbx_description
1 polymer ?
#
loop_
_entity_poly.entity_id
_entity_poly.type
_entity_poly.pdbx_seq_one_letter_code
_entity_poly.pdbx_strand_id
1 'polypeptide(L)'
;MEFKYIEEVLPGVALDLNVLNRETVTYNTLLYQHEGVLSASNLAIKNGTDVSTKLRSYFALLKETGADLGLVPEYCCPFVSLNEIIADKQHWPNAGKLWTIGMESLNKEELVEFRSNLSEDIISYFDERVLQGINNFVDPLVYLFRTVVEDVEKLVLLMQFKNFHMGVWSGGDVERDNLIPGREIYILRNRPNSVHLMSVICSEAMNLSEQMTKEVKDRILWGDLPFLVLNPQVNPGPTHPCFLNFRSFVLSAQRTEVIGLNWNNKSKLGRDGLLAKKSARSGVYMRSNDFGFHKLARIRDNHQLGLYYYYYGMDKHAFILNSAAHAFLFNNTSVNINSGVAPQQMRNGPHMLATYVFDHEDSLVAVDTVSDEHIAYLQSVGCHNVFLNSPENCVIEKELLACLSTGEITEKTAKQWSELKHVWSMKSLDNTDINRRITVGEDLEEESVRIRNRYVELMEVLGAEILRNPGYLPNSLSNLKTEELLLGYSHHKNDKKEKLVGLQYFRCNLVNTAGEMVWATVCYLGMATDEVIGRTFQALQSLFDLENKNRERVVVFYRRDGAYHAKSGESSSSIRDIVSGNENSFLK
;
A
#
# COMPACT_ATOMS: atom_id res chain seq x y z
N MET A 1 -15.20 -23.27 7.37
CA MET A 1 -15.33 -22.04 8.18
C MET A 1 -16.80 -21.84 8.52
N GLU A 2 -17.12 -21.57 9.79
CA GLU A 2 -18.47 -21.23 10.26
C GLU A 2 -18.54 -19.71 10.53
N PHE A 3 -19.23 -18.95 9.68
CA PHE A 3 -19.37 -17.51 9.88
C PHE A 3 -20.47 -17.20 10.88
N LYS A 4 -20.16 -16.51 11.98
CA LYS A 4 -21.08 -16.21 13.08
C LYS A 4 -21.15 -14.71 13.32
N TYR A 5 -22.34 -14.14 13.38
CA TYR A 5 -22.51 -12.79 13.90
C TYR A 5 -22.22 -12.76 15.40
N ILE A 6 -21.70 -11.64 15.89
CA ILE A 6 -21.33 -11.51 17.31
C ILE A 6 -22.52 -11.72 18.25
N GLU A 7 -23.72 -11.28 17.87
CA GLU A 7 -24.93 -11.48 18.67
C GLU A 7 -25.38 -12.96 18.76
N GLU A 8 -24.89 -13.85 17.88
CA GLU A 8 -25.14 -15.29 17.97
C GLU A 8 -24.30 -15.95 19.08
N VAL A 9 -23.14 -15.38 19.41
CA VAL A 9 -22.18 -15.96 20.36
C VAL A 9 -22.10 -15.20 21.68
N LEU A 10 -22.42 -13.91 21.66
CA LEU A 10 -22.47 -13.02 22.81
C LEU A 10 -23.84 -12.32 22.88
N PRO A 11 -24.92 -13.05 23.21
CA PRO A 11 -26.26 -12.47 23.28
C PRO A 11 -26.32 -11.37 24.35
N GLY A 12 -26.91 -10.23 24.00
CA GLY A 12 -27.05 -9.09 24.90
C GLY A 12 -25.89 -8.09 24.86
N VAL A 13 -24.79 -8.39 24.17
CA VAL A 13 -23.71 -7.42 23.93
C VAL A 13 -24.10 -6.50 22.79
N ALA A 14 -24.29 -5.22 23.07
CA ALA A 14 -24.48 -4.18 22.06
C ALA A 14 -23.12 -3.61 21.61
N LEU A 15 -22.92 -3.49 20.30
CA LEU A 15 -21.72 -2.89 19.71
C LEU A 15 -22.02 -1.44 19.31
N ASP A 16 -21.10 -0.55 19.66
CA ASP A 16 -21.08 0.84 19.18
C ASP A 16 -19.64 1.23 18.84
N LEU A 17 -19.06 0.55 17.85
CA LEU A 17 -17.69 0.74 17.41
C LEU A 17 -17.61 1.75 16.26
N ASN A 18 -16.75 2.76 16.39
CA ASN A 18 -16.66 3.86 15.42
C ASN A 18 -16.27 3.39 14.01
N VAL A 19 -15.37 2.40 13.92
CA VAL A 19 -14.94 1.80 12.65
C VAL A 19 -16.09 1.12 11.88
N LEU A 20 -17.18 0.76 12.56
CA LEU A 20 -18.32 0.07 11.95
C LEU A 20 -19.42 1.02 11.45
N ASN A 21 -19.26 2.33 11.67
CA ASN A 21 -20.24 3.33 11.25
C ASN A 21 -20.22 3.57 9.74
N ARG A 22 -21.35 4.02 9.19
CA ARG A 22 -21.53 4.40 7.77
C ARG A 22 -21.71 5.92 7.61
N GLU A 23 -21.15 6.65 8.57
CA GLU A 23 -21.22 8.10 8.63
C GLU A 23 -20.19 8.78 7.72
N THR A 24 -20.35 10.08 7.49
CA THR A 24 -19.39 10.89 6.72
C THR A 24 -18.10 11.19 7.49
N VAL A 25 -18.10 10.95 8.81
CA VAL A 25 -16.96 11.12 9.70
C VAL A 25 -15.91 10.05 9.40
N THR A 26 -14.64 10.45 9.39
CA THR A 26 -13.51 9.52 9.26
C THR A 26 -13.25 8.78 10.57
N TYR A 27 -12.75 7.56 10.49
CA TYR A 27 -12.20 6.84 11.63
C TYR A 27 -10.67 6.75 11.52
N ASN A 28 -10.00 6.68 12.66
CA ASN A 28 -8.55 6.52 12.74
C ASN A 28 -8.19 5.05 12.92
N THR A 29 -7.17 4.60 12.19
CA THR A 29 -6.60 3.26 12.29
C THR A 29 -5.14 3.38 12.67
N LEU A 30 -4.71 2.58 13.64
CA LEU A 30 -3.31 2.40 14.00
C LEU A 30 -2.92 0.94 13.77
N LEU A 31 -1.94 0.71 12.90
CA LEU A 31 -1.43 -0.63 12.56
C LEU A 31 -0.04 -0.81 13.15
N TYR A 32 0.23 -1.96 13.79
CA TYR A 32 1.56 -2.34 14.29
C TYR A 32 2.26 -3.32 13.33
N GLN A 33 3.28 -2.89 12.63
CA GLN A 33 4.08 -3.75 11.77
C GLN A 33 5.30 -4.27 12.53
N HIS A 34 5.18 -5.49 13.05
CA HIS A 34 6.13 -6.04 14.02
C HIS A 34 7.52 -6.31 13.44
N GLU A 35 8.57 -5.94 14.20
CA GLU A 35 9.95 -6.39 13.99
C GLU A 35 10.36 -7.40 15.06
N GLY A 36 10.58 -8.64 14.65
CA GLY A 36 10.96 -9.69 15.59
C GLY A 36 11.64 -10.89 14.95
N VAL A 37 11.95 -11.87 15.80
CA VAL A 37 12.44 -13.18 15.38
C VAL A 37 11.31 -14.17 15.63
N LEU A 38 10.76 -14.77 14.57
CA LEU A 38 9.78 -15.83 14.70
C LEU A 38 10.49 -17.12 15.12
N SER A 39 10.00 -17.74 16.18
CA SER A 39 10.42 -19.04 16.68
C SER A 39 9.25 -20.02 16.57
N ALA A 40 9.47 -21.12 15.85
CA ALA A 40 8.49 -22.17 15.68
C ALA A 40 9.01 -23.50 16.23
N SER A 41 8.17 -24.21 16.97
CA SER A 41 8.43 -25.54 17.52
C SER A 41 7.13 -26.33 17.56
N ASN A 42 7.20 -27.65 17.77
CA ASN A 42 6.00 -28.48 17.88
C ASN A 42 5.05 -28.05 19.01
N LEU A 43 5.55 -27.32 20.02
CA LEU A 43 4.76 -26.86 21.16
C LEU A 43 4.12 -25.49 20.94
N ALA A 44 4.75 -24.62 20.15
CA ALA A 44 4.34 -23.23 20.03
C ALA A 44 5.02 -22.52 18.85
N ILE A 45 4.35 -21.48 18.35
CA ILE A 45 4.87 -20.44 17.47
C ILE A 45 4.75 -19.09 18.18
N LYS A 46 5.89 -18.41 18.34
CA LYS A 46 6.01 -17.20 19.16
C LYS A 46 7.22 -16.35 18.78
N ASN A 47 7.40 -15.22 19.43
CA ASN A 47 8.64 -14.49 19.38
C ASN A 47 9.79 -15.29 20.01
N GLY A 48 10.95 -15.24 19.37
CA GLY A 48 12.21 -15.80 19.86
C GLY A 48 12.86 -14.97 20.96
N THR A 49 12.37 -13.75 21.19
CA THR A 49 12.83 -12.80 22.22
C THR A 49 11.64 -12.14 22.88
N ASP A 50 11.81 -11.60 24.09
CA ASP A 50 10.77 -10.80 24.72
C ASP A 50 10.52 -9.50 23.94
N VAL A 51 9.25 -9.23 23.65
CA VAL A 51 8.77 -8.05 22.90
C VAL A 51 7.77 -7.22 23.73
N SER A 52 7.62 -7.54 25.02
CA SER A 52 6.59 -6.93 25.88
C SER A 52 6.74 -5.41 26.00
N THR A 53 7.98 -4.88 26.05
CA THR A 53 8.21 -3.42 26.10
C THR A 53 7.74 -2.72 24.82
N LYS A 54 8.05 -3.29 23.65
CA LYS A 54 7.59 -2.78 22.36
C LYS A 54 6.07 -2.75 22.26
N LEU A 55 5.43 -3.82 22.71
CA LEU A 55 3.97 -3.92 22.72
C LEU A 55 3.32 -2.98 23.73
N ARG A 56 3.89 -2.81 24.93
CA ARG A 56 3.44 -1.78 25.88
C ARG A 56 3.48 -0.40 25.25
N SER A 57 4.56 -0.05 24.55
CA SER A 57 4.67 1.22 23.83
C SER A 57 3.56 1.35 22.77
N TYR A 58 3.29 0.29 22.01
CA TYR A 58 2.20 0.29 21.03
C TYR A 58 0.80 0.44 21.64
N PHE A 59 0.49 -0.28 22.72
CA PHE A 59 -0.82 -0.18 23.38
C PHE A 59 -1.01 1.18 24.07
N ALA A 60 0.07 1.75 24.62
CA ALA A 60 0.07 3.13 25.09
C ALA A 60 -0.22 4.12 23.95
N LEU A 61 0.40 3.94 22.77
CA LEU A 61 0.15 4.76 21.60
C LEU A 61 -1.30 4.61 21.08
N LEU A 62 -1.87 3.40 21.07
CA LEU A 62 -3.29 3.17 20.75
C LEU A 62 -4.22 3.97 21.67
N LYS A 63 -3.88 4.01 22.97
CA LYS A 63 -4.60 4.76 23.99
C LYS A 63 -4.50 6.27 23.77
N GLU A 64 -3.29 6.77 23.58
CA GLU A 64 -2.97 8.18 23.40
C GLU A 64 -3.64 8.75 22.15
N THR A 65 -3.46 8.07 21.01
CA THR A 65 -4.01 8.50 19.72
C THR A 65 -5.53 8.34 19.63
N GLY A 66 -6.11 7.51 20.51
CA GLY A 66 -7.54 7.20 20.49
C GLY A 66 -7.99 6.57 19.18
N ALA A 67 -7.13 5.79 18.52
CA ALA A 67 -7.45 5.12 17.26
C ALA A 67 -8.70 4.25 17.40
N ASP A 68 -9.61 4.35 16.41
CA ASP A 68 -10.88 3.61 16.37
C ASP A 68 -10.67 2.12 16.08
N LEU A 69 -9.62 1.80 15.32
CA LEU A 69 -9.16 0.45 15.05
C LEU A 69 -7.66 0.33 15.33
N GLY A 70 -7.29 -0.59 16.22
CA GLY A 70 -5.92 -1.06 16.40
C GLY A 70 -5.75 -2.45 15.80
N LEU A 71 -4.66 -2.71 15.08
CA LEU A 71 -4.35 -4.06 14.54
C LEU A 71 -2.92 -4.48 14.84
N VAL A 72 -2.77 -5.70 15.35
CA VAL A 72 -1.48 -6.39 15.58
C VAL A 72 -1.45 -7.67 14.74
N PRO A 73 -0.33 -7.99 14.06
CA PRO A 73 -0.24 -9.15 13.17
C PRO A 73 -0.27 -10.48 13.94
N GLU A 74 -0.47 -11.57 13.19
CA GLU A 74 -0.45 -12.96 13.66
C GLU A 74 0.88 -13.32 14.37
N TYR A 75 0.83 -14.22 15.37
CA TYR A 75 1.97 -14.69 16.18
C TYR A 75 2.81 -13.60 16.85
N CYS A 76 2.24 -12.42 17.06
CA CYS A 76 3.00 -11.25 17.53
C CYS A 76 2.87 -11.00 19.03
N CYS A 77 1.65 -10.94 19.57
CA CYS A 77 1.43 -10.49 20.94
C CYS A 77 1.59 -11.63 21.95
N PRO A 78 2.58 -11.58 22.86
CA PRO A 78 2.70 -12.56 23.93
C PRO A 78 1.52 -12.48 24.88
N PHE A 79 1.17 -13.62 25.46
CA PHE A 79 0.07 -13.74 26.40
C PHE A 79 0.22 -12.82 27.62
N VAL A 80 1.45 -12.61 28.10
CA VAL A 80 1.73 -11.69 29.21
C VAL A 80 1.32 -10.25 28.91
N SER A 81 1.47 -9.79 27.66
CA SER A 81 1.07 -8.44 27.26
C SER A 81 -0.45 -8.27 27.25
N LEU A 82 -1.20 -9.31 26.86
CA LEU A 82 -2.67 -9.29 26.99
C LEU A 82 -3.10 -9.26 28.46
N ASN A 83 -2.44 -10.05 29.31
CA ASN A 83 -2.73 -10.07 30.76
C ASN A 83 -2.49 -8.68 31.41
N GLU A 84 -1.42 -7.98 31.02
CA GLU A 84 -1.16 -6.61 31.48
C GLU A 84 -2.28 -5.63 31.08
N ILE A 85 -2.86 -5.79 29.88
CA ILE A 85 -3.98 -4.94 29.43
C ILE A 85 -5.24 -5.24 30.24
N ILE A 86 -5.64 -6.51 30.34
CA ILE A 86 -6.94 -6.85 30.93
C ILE A 86 -6.96 -6.67 32.45
N ALA A 87 -5.80 -6.76 33.12
CA ALA A 87 -5.68 -6.60 34.57
C ALA A 87 -5.96 -5.16 35.05
N ASP A 88 -5.84 -4.15 34.18
CA ASP A 88 -6.04 -2.75 34.55
C ASP A 88 -6.99 -2.04 33.57
N LYS A 89 -8.11 -1.54 34.11
CA LYS A 89 -9.12 -0.76 33.36
C LYS A 89 -8.53 0.47 32.65
N GLN A 90 -7.42 1.02 33.15
CA GLN A 90 -6.75 2.15 32.49
C GLN A 90 -6.16 1.76 31.13
N HIS A 91 -5.75 0.50 30.96
CA HIS A 91 -5.20 -0.02 29.72
C HIS A 91 -6.26 -0.51 28.73
N TRP A 92 -7.50 -0.74 29.16
CA TRP A 92 -8.59 -1.21 28.28
C TRP A 92 -8.88 -0.23 27.15
N PRO A 93 -9.19 -0.65 25.90
CA PRO A 93 -9.58 0.25 24.81
C PRO A 93 -10.56 1.35 25.24
N ASN A 94 -10.49 2.55 24.67
CA ASN A 94 -11.51 3.58 24.98
C ASN A 94 -12.90 3.15 24.44
N ALA A 95 -13.98 3.76 24.93
CA ALA A 95 -15.32 3.49 24.41
C ALA A 95 -15.39 3.75 22.89
N GLY A 96 -16.08 2.85 22.18
CA GLY A 96 -16.22 2.87 20.73
C GLY A 96 -14.97 2.51 19.92
N LYS A 97 -13.90 2.05 20.58
CA LYS A 97 -12.65 1.61 19.94
C LYS A 97 -12.55 0.10 19.91
N LEU A 98 -11.95 -0.44 18.85
CA LEU A 98 -11.70 -1.87 18.67
C LEU A 98 -10.20 -2.13 18.58
N TRP A 99 -9.66 -3.00 19.42
CA TRP A 99 -8.32 -3.56 19.24
C TRP A 99 -8.44 -4.99 18.74
N THR A 100 -7.76 -5.29 17.64
CA THR A 100 -7.65 -6.61 17.04
C THR A 100 -6.21 -7.09 17.18
N ILE A 101 -5.99 -8.10 17.99
CA ILE A 101 -4.67 -8.48 18.47
C ILE A 101 -4.34 -9.90 18.02
N GLY A 102 -3.44 -10.05 17.04
CA GLY A 102 -2.86 -11.36 16.73
C GLY A 102 -1.89 -11.78 17.83
N MET A 103 -2.19 -12.92 18.45
CA MET A 103 -1.46 -13.45 19.60
C MET A 103 -0.38 -14.43 19.15
N GLU A 104 0.62 -14.67 20.00
CA GLU A 104 1.40 -15.90 19.96
C GLU A 104 0.50 -17.12 20.16
N SER A 105 0.97 -18.30 19.75
CA SER A 105 0.21 -19.53 19.95
C SER A 105 -0.03 -19.82 21.43
N LEU A 106 -1.18 -20.39 21.76
CA LEU A 106 -1.53 -20.82 23.12
C LEU A 106 -1.80 -22.32 23.14
N ASN A 107 -1.38 -23.01 24.21
CA ASN A 107 -1.83 -24.37 24.47
C ASN A 107 -3.19 -24.39 25.19
N LYS A 108 -3.77 -25.58 25.34
CA LYS A 108 -5.12 -25.74 25.93
C LYS A 108 -5.14 -25.39 27.42
N GLU A 109 -4.09 -25.75 28.14
CA GLU A 109 -3.94 -25.47 29.56
C GLU A 109 -3.89 -23.97 29.82
N GLU A 110 -3.14 -23.22 29.01
CA GLU A 110 -3.07 -21.75 29.02
C GLU A 110 -4.44 -21.12 28.76
N LEU A 111 -5.23 -21.64 27.80
CA LEU A 111 -6.59 -21.15 27.52
C LEU A 111 -7.56 -21.39 28.70
N VAL A 112 -7.48 -22.56 29.33
CA VAL A 112 -8.34 -22.91 30.47
C VAL A 112 -7.98 -22.04 31.67
N GLU A 113 -6.68 -21.92 31.96
CA GLU A 113 -6.17 -21.06 33.03
C GLU A 113 -6.58 -19.61 32.77
N PHE A 114 -6.42 -19.12 31.54
CA PHE A 114 -6.81 -17.77 31.16
C PHE A 114 -8.24 -17.46 31.55
N ARG A 115 -9.19 -18.28 31.10
CA ARG A 115 -10.62 -18.07 31.34
C ARG A 115 -10.95 -18.11 32.83
N SER A 116 -10.28 -18.98 33.59
CA SER A 116 -10.51 -19.10 35.04
C SER A 116 -10.05 -17.88 35.83
N ASN A 117 -9.11 -17.10 35.27
CA ASN A 117 -8.51 -15.93 35.91
C ASN A 117 -9.16 -14.60 35.49
N LEU A 118 -10.20 -14.62 34.63
CA LEU A 118 -10.87 -13.41 34.20
C LEU A 118 -11.76 -12.83 35.30
N SER A 119 -11.66 -11.52 35.51
CA SER A 119 -12.53 -10.79 36.42
C SER A 119 -13.98 -10.79 35.92
N GLU A 120 -14.95 -10.59 36.84
CA GLU A 120 -16.37 -10.44 36.50
C GLU A 120 -16.67 -9.24 35.60
N ASP A 121 -15.73 -8.32 35.42
CA ASP A 121 -15.85 -7.18 34.52
C ASP A 121 -15.49 -7.49 33.06
N ILE A 122 -15.10 -8.73 32.77
CA ILE A 122 -14.72 -9.19 31.44
C ILE A 122 -15.74 -10.21 30.94
N ILE A 123 -16.33 -9.94 29.78
CA ILE A 123 -17.15 -10.87 29.03
C ILE A 123 -16.23 -11.56 28.02
N SER A 124 -15.92 -12.83 28.23
CA SER A 124 -15.07 -13.59 27.31
C SER A 124 -15.83 -14.64 26.52
N TYR A 125 -15.46 -14.81 25.25
CA TYR A 125 -15.93 -15.93 24.44
C TYR A 125 -14.83 -16.49 23.54
N PHE A 126 -14.83 -17.81 23.40
CA PHE A 126 -14.10 -18.55 22.37
C PHE A 126 -14.81 -19.88 22.09
N ASP A 127 -14.62 -20.45 20.90
CA ASP A 127 -15.17 -21.76 20.55
C ASP A 127 -14.46 -22.89 21.34
N GLU A 128 -15.10 -23.38 22.40
CA GLU A 128 -14.55 -24.42 23.29
C GLU A 128 -14.22 -25.76 22.60
N ARG A 129 -14.70 -25.99 21.37
CA ARG A 129 -14.37 -27.20 20.60
C ARG A 129 -12.86 -27.36 20.39
N VAL A 130 -12.07 -26.29 20.46
CA VAL A 130 -10.61 -26.37 20.39
C VAL A 130 -9.99 -27.12 21.59
N LEU A 131 -10.65 -27.13 22.75
CA LEU A 131 -10.16 -27.85 23.93
C LEU A 131 -10.22 -29.39 23.74
N GLN A 132 -11.01 -29.85 22.78
CA GLN A 132 -11.12 -31.27 22.39
C GLN A 132 -10.09 -31.66 21.33
N GLY A 133 -9.30 -30.71 20.81
CA GLY A 133 -8.25 -30.95 19.83
C GLY A 133 -7.12 -31.82 20.39
N ILE A 134 -6.61 -32.73 19.57
CA ILE A 134 -5.51 -33.64 19.94
C ILE A 134 -4.12 -33.04 19.69
N ASN A 135 -4.04 -31.95 18.94
CA ASN A 135 -2.80 -31.25 18.63
C ASN A 135 -2.38 -30.33 19.80
N ASN A 136 -1.29 -29.58 19.63
CA ASN A 136 -0.58 -28.97 20.76
C ASN A 136 -1.03 -27.54 21.08
N PHE A 137 -1.30 -26.72 20.06
CA PHE A 137 -1.57 -25.29 20.27
C PHE A 137 -2.64 -24.75 19.31
N VAL A 138 -3.25 -23.63 19.67
CA VAL A 138 -4.09 -22.80 18.80
C VAL A 138 -3.33 -21.53 18.39
N ASP A 139 -3.82 -20.86 17.36
CA ASP A 139 -3.38 -19.53 16.94
C ASP A 139 -4.53 -18.53 17.13
N PRO A 140 -4.51 -17.71 18.20
CA PRO A 140 -5.58 -16.79 18.53
C PRO A 140 -5.43 -15.40 17.89
N LEU A 141 -6.57 -14.85 17.49
CA LEU A 141 -6.79 -13.44 17.29
C LEU A 141 -7.85 -12.94 18.28
N VAL A 142 -7.53 -11.89 19.02
CA VAL A 142 -8.39 -11.33 20.06
C VAL A 142 -9.04 -10.04 19.55
N TYR A 143 -10.37 -9.97 19.58
CA TYR A 143 -11.09 -8.71 19.53
C TYR A 143 -11.32 -8.21 20.96
N LEU A 144 -10.83 -7.01 21.24
CA LEU A 144 -10.92 -6.37 22.56
C LEU A 144 -11.61 -5.02 22.43
N PHE A 145 -12.72 -4.82 23.13
CA PHE A 145 -13.49 -3.58 23.11
C PHE A 145 -14.37 -3.44 24.35
N ARG A 146 -14.80 -2.21 24.68
CA ARG A 146 -15.73 -1.97 25.79
C ARG A 146 -17.17 -1.95 25.32
N THR A 147 -18.06 -2.42 26.19
CA THR A 147 -19.52 -2.35 26.03
C THR A 147 -20.16 -1.98 27.36
N VAL A 148 -21.47 -1.73 27.34
CA VAL A 148 -22.29 -1.53 28.54
C VAL A 148 -23.35 -2.63 28.57
N VAL A 149 -23.36 -3.41 29.64
CA VAL A 149 -24.37 -4.44 29.91
C VAL A 149 -25.02 -4.10 31.25
N GLU A 150 -26.35 -3.94 31.26
CA GLU A 150 -27.10 -3.59 32.48
C GLU A 150 -26.55 -2.34 33.18
N ASP A 151 -26.24 -1.29 32.41
CA ASP A 151 -25.63 -0.03 32.86
C ASP A 151 -24.24 -0.16 33.49
N VAL A 152 -23.63 -1.35 33.44
CA VAL A 152 -22.26 -1.60 33.88
C VAL A 152 -21.35 -1.74 32.69
N GLU A 153 -20.25 -1.00 32.71
CA GLU A 153 -19.23 -1.12 31.70
C GLU A 153 -18.45 -2.43 31.84
N LYS A 154 -18.30 -3.14 30.72
CA LYS A 154 -17.60 -4.42 30.64
C LYS A 154 -16.59 -4.39 29.49
N LEU A 155 -15.50 -5.12 29.66
CA LEU A 155 -14.57 -5.43 28.58
C LEU A 155 -15.02 -6.70 27.89
N VAL A 156 -15.19 -6.66 26.57
CA VAL A 156 -15.44 -7.84 25.76
C VAL A 156 -14.11 -8.34 25.21
N LEU A 157 -13.87 -9.64 25.40
CA LEU A 157 -12.73 -10.37 24.87
C LEU A 157 -13.24 -11.55 24.05
N LEU A 158 -13.18 -11.42 22.73
CA LEU A 158 -13.62 -12.45 21.79
C LEU A 158 -12.39 -13.04 21.09
N MET A 159 -12.11 -14.33 21.29
CA MET A 159 -11.00 -15.02 20.62
C MET A 159 -11.48 -15.82 19.41
N GLN A 160 -10.95 -15.48 18.24
CA GLN A 160 -11.04 -16.27 17.02
C GLN A 160 -9.78 -17.12 16.87
N PHE A 161 -9.91 -18.40 16.55
CA PHE A 161 -8.75 -19.26 16.30
C PHE A 161 -8.59 -19.56 14.82
N LYS A 162 -7.34 -19.59 14.34
CA LYS A 162 -7.00 -19.89 12.95
C LYS A 162 -7.57 -21.24 12.50
N ASN A 163 -8.29 -21.23 11.38
CA ASN A 163 -8.97 -22.41 10.83
C ASN A 163 -8.06 -23.30 9.98
N PHE A 164 -7.10 -22.73 9.27
CA PHE A 164 -6.28 -23.42 8.28
C PHE A 164 -4.80 -23.21 8.57
N HIS A 165 -4.06 -24.30 8.74
CA HIS A 165 -2.61 -24.25 8.86
C HIS A 165 -1.94 -23.78 7.56
N MET A 166 -0.72 -23.26 7.70
CA MET A 166 0.22 -22.94 6.65
C MET A 166 1.31 -24.03 6.61
N GLY A 167 1.51 -24.64 5.45
CA GLY A 167 2.48 -25.73 5.26
C GLY A 167 3.88 -25.28 4.84
N VAL A 168 4.16 -23.97 4.78
CA VAL A 168 5.39 -23.43 4.19
C VAL A 168 6.12 -22.55 5.17
N TRP A 169 6.87 -23.17 6.08
CA TRP A 169 7.87 -22.50 6.89
C TRP A 169 9.22 -23.17 6.63
N SER A 170 10.29 -22.40 6.48
CA SER A 170 11.67 -22.91 6.42
C SER A 170 12.10 -23.67 7.69
N GLY A 171 11.21 -23.77 8.69
CA GLY A 171 11.32 -24.59 9.90
C GLY A 171 10.44 -25.85 9.94
N GLY A 172 9.77 -26.22 8.84
CA GLY A 172 9.03 -27.47 8.69
C GLY A 172 7.49 -27.35 8.79
N ASP A 173 6.84 -28.50 8.91
CA ASP A 173 5.39 -28.69 8.88
C ASP A 173 4.69 -28.39 10.23
N VAL A 174 5.24 -27.44 11.00
CA VAL A 174 4.88 -27.21 12.41
C VAL A 174 3.39 -26.96 12.59
N GLU A 175 2.79 -26.01 11.87
CA GLU A 175 1.34 -25.78 11.98
C GLU A 175 0.52 -26.98 11.48
N ARG A 176 0.92 -27.61 10.36
CA ARG A 176 0.21 -28.77 9.81
C ARG A 176 0.07 -29.88 10.85
N ASP A 177 1.14 -30.12 11.60
CA ASP A 177 1.23 -31.26 12.51
C ASP A 177 0.78 -30.92 13.94
N ASN A 178 0.76 -29.63 14.33
CA ASN A 178 0.58 -29.23 15.73
C ASN A 178 -0.50 -28.16 16.00
N LEU A 179 -1.05 -27.50 14.97
CA LEU A 179 -2.13 -26.54 15.14
C LEU A 179 -3.46 -27.28 15.41
N ILE A 180 -4.17 -26.89 16.45
CA ILE A 180 -5.58 -27.20 16.67
C ILE A 180 -6.39 -26.18 15.85
N PRO A 181 -7.09 -26.62 14.78
CA PRO A 181 -7.82 -25.68 13.94
C PRO A 181 -9.05 -25.14 14.68
N GLY A 182 -9.21 -23.82 14.63
CA GLY A 182 -10.47 -23.16 14.94
C GLY A 182 -11.55 -23.53 13.93
N ARG A 183 -12.80 -23.13 14.18
CA ARG A 183 -13.94 -23.39 13.28
C ARG A 183 -14.71 -22.15 12.87
N GLU A 184 -14.72 -21.13 13.72
CA GLU A 184 -15.59 -19.97 13.59
C GLU A 184 -14.84 -18.73 13.08
N ILE A 185 -15.50 -17.94 12.24
CA ILE A 185 -15.12 -16.59 11.85
C ILE A 185 -16.20 -15.65 12.36
N TYR A 186 -15.83 -14.67 13.19
CA TYR A 186 -16.79 -13.74 13.77
C TYR A 186 -17.01 -12.51 12.86
N ILE A 187 -18.28 -12.10 12.74
CA ILE A 187 -18.71 -10.90 12.03
C ILE A 187 -19.22 -9.90 13.06
N LEU A 188 -18.46 -8.81 13.24
CA LEU A 188 -18.80 -7.71 14.12
C LEU A 188 -19.60 -6.66 13.34
N ARG A 189 -20.69 -6.16 13.94
CA ARG A 189 -21.53 -5.09 13.41
C ARG A 189 -22.21 -4.32 14.55
N ASN A 190 -22.35 -3.00 14.42
CA ASN A 190 -23.14 -2.22 15.37
C ASN A 190 -24.64 -2.53 15.20
N ARG A 191 -25.08 -2.70 13.94
CA ARG A 191 -26.48 -2.97 13.55
C ARG A 191 -26.50 -3.78 12.25
N PRO A 192 -27.64 -4.42 11.88
CA PRO A 192 -27.73 -5.20 10.64
C PRO A 192 -27.35 -4.45 9.36
N ASN A 193 -27.45 -3.12 9.34
CA ASN A 193 -27.10 -2.29 8.20
C ASN A 193 -25.79 -1.49 8.36
N SER A 194 -25.00 -1.71 9.42
CA SER A 194 -23.69 -1.07 9.59
C SER A 194 -22.62 -1.72 8.72
N VAL A 195 -21.37 -1.24 8.78
CA VAL A 195 -20.23 -2.01 8.25
C VAL A 195 -20.11 -3.32 9.03
N HIS A 196 -19.82 -4.39 8.30
CA HIS A 196 -19.55 -5.72 8.83
C HIS A 196 -18.03 -5.92 8.83
N LEU A 197 -17.46 -6.26 9.97
CA LEU A 197 -16.03 -6.51 10.11
C LEU A 197 -15.79 -7.99 10.39
N MET A 198 -14.84 -8.58 9.68
CA MET A 198 -14.34 -9.92 9.96
C MET A 198 -12.82 -9.97 9.81
N SER A 199 -12.17 -10.89 10.51
CA SER A 199 -10.74 -11.15 10.34
C SER A 199 -10.51 -12.49 9.68
N VAL A 200 -9.53 -12.52 8.79
CA VAL A 200 -9.06 -13.71 8.07
C VAL A 200 -7.57 -13.83 8.39
N ILE A 201 -7.18 -14.80 9.20
CA ILE A 201 -5.81 -14.96 9.73
C ILE A 201 -4.95 -15.65 8.67
N CYS A 202 -3.97 -14.93 8.12
CA CYS A 202 -2.94 -15.46 7.23
C CYS A 202 -3.44 -16.47 6.17
N SER A 203 -3.13 -17.76 6.31
CA SER A 203 -3.48 -18.85 5.37
C SER A 203 -4.97 -19.10 5.20
N GLU A 204 -5.83 -18.59 6.10
CA GLU A 204 -7.28 -18.56 5.87
C GLU A 204 -7.63 -17.80 4.58
N ALA A 205 -6.83 -16.78 4.22
CA ALA A 205 -7.00 -16.02 2.99
C ALA A 205 -7.01 -16.93 1.76
N MET A 206 -6.16 -17.96 1.75
CA MET A 206 -6.02 -18.89 0.63
C MET A 206 -7.27 -19.74 0.41
N ASN A 207 -8.13 -19.86 1.42
CA ASN A 207 -9.30 -20.75 1.42
C ASN A 207 -10.62 -19.95 1.38
N LEU A 208 -10.60 -18.64 1.68
CA LEU A 208 -11.82 -17.84 1.85
C LEU A 208 -12.76 -17.94 0.64
N SER A 209 -12.24 -17.82 -0.59
CA SER A 209 -13.09 -17.82 -1.79
C SER A 209 -13.90 -19.11 -1.97
N GLU A 210 -13.30 -20.26 -1.60
CA GLU A 210 -13.96 -21.57 -1.66
C GLU A 210 -14.96 -21.74 -0.50
N GLN A 211 -14.60 -21.25 0.69
CA GLN A 211 -15.46 -21.31 1.88
C GLN A 211 -16.69 -20.39 1.78
N MET A 212 -16.61 -19.35 0.94
CA MET A 212 -17.72 -18.44 0.64
C MET A 212 -18.67 -19.05 -0.41
N THR A 213 -19.32 -20.17 -0.05
CA THR A 213 -20.36 -20.81 -0.87
C THR A 213 -21.55 -19.88 -1.07
N LYS A 214 -22.49 -20.26 -1.95
CA LYS A 214 -23.71 -19.46 -2.17
C LYS A 214 -24.51 -19.31 -0.87
N GLU A 215 -24.68 -20.39 -0.12
CA GLU A 215 -25.42 -20.41 1.15
C GLU A 215 -24.77 -19.49 2.19
N VAL A 216 -23.43 -19.49 2.27
CA VAL A 216 -22.68 -18.58 3.15
C VAL A 216 -22.87 -17.13 2.72
N LYS A 217 -22.70 -16.83 1.43
CA LYS A 217 -22.88 -15.48 0.88
C LYS A 217 -24.29 -14.96 1.15
N ASP A 218 -25.31 -15.78 0.93
CA ASP A 218 -26.71 -15.42 1.18
C ASP A 218 -26.97 -15.19 2.68
N ARG A 219 -26.41 -16.02 3.57
CA ARG A 219 -26.53 -15.87 5.04
C ARG A 219 -25.90 -14.58 5.55
N ILE A 220 -24.69 -14.26 5.07
CA ILE A 220 -23.94 -13.10 5.55
C ILE A 220 -24.15 -11.84 4.70
N LEU A 221 -24.98 -11.94 3.66
CA LEU A 221 -25.30 -10.86 2.71
C LEU A 221 -24.03 -10.30 2.03
N TRP A 222 -23.12 -11.19 1.66
CA TRP A 222 -21.85 -10.84 1.03
C TRP A 222 -22.08 -10.23 -0.35
N GLY A 223 -21.62 -8.99 -0.54
CA GLY A 223 -21.81 -8.22 -1.76
C GLY A 223 -22.98 -7.22 -1.69
N ASP A 224 -23.94 -7.45 -0.78
CA ASP A 224 -25.05 -6.53 -0.51
C ASP A 224 -24.70 -5.54 0.61
N LEU A 225 -24.04 -6.04 1.66
CA LEU A 225 -23.60 -5.26 2.81
C LEU A 225 -22.12 -4.86 2.71
N PRO A 226 -21.72 -3.73 3.32
CA PRO A 226 -20.34 -3.29 3.30
C PRO A 226 -19.47 -4.13 4.26
N PHE A 227 -18.32 -4.62 3.78
CA PHE A 227 -17.39 -5.43 4.56
C PHE A 227 -15.99 -4.81 4.68
N LEU A 228 -15.51 -4.70 5.92
CA LEU A 228 -14.10 -4.46 6.23
C LEU A 228 -13.45 -5.80 6.62
N VAL A 229 -12.50 -6.26 5.82
CA VAL A 229 -11.80 -7.52 6.08
C VAL A 229 -10.41 -7.23 6.63
N LEU A 230 -10.15 -7.64 7.86
CA LEU A 230 -8.81 -7.58 8.44
C LEU A 230 -8.05 -8.86 8.05
N ASN A 231 -6.80 -8.72 7.68
CA ASN A 231 -5.96 -9.87 7.34
C ASN A 231 -4.60 -9.72 8.02
N PRO A 232 -4.51 -10.02 9.33
CA PRO A 232 -3.25 -10.11 10.05
C PRO A 232 -2.50 -11.36 9.63
N GLN A 233 -1.18 -11.24 9.50
CA GLN A 233 -0.33 -12.27 8.93
C GLN A 233 1.05 -12.27 9.57
N VAL A 234 1.67 -13.44 9.58
CA VAL A 234 3.09 -13.60 9.36
C VAL A 234 3.22 -14.45 8.10
N ASN A 235 3.71 -13.84 7.02
CA ASN A 235 3.68 -14.46 5.70
C ASN A 235 4.97 -14.19 4.94
N PRO A 236 5.82 -15.21 4.69
CA PRO A 236 7.08 -15.03 3.98
C PRO A 236 6.90 -14.73 2.48
N GLY A 237 5.72 -15.02 1.91
CA GLY A 237 5.42 -14.87 0.49
C GLY A 237 4.10 -14.14 0.23
N PRO A 238 3.98 -12.84 0.57
CA PRO A 238 2.72 -12.10 0.45
C PRO A 238 2.29 -11.80 -0.99
N THR A 239 3.18 -11.99 -1.96
CA THR A 239 2.91 -11.93 -3.41
C THR A 239 2.54 -13.30 -4.00
N HIS A 240 2.41 -14.35 -3.19
CA HIS A 240 2.01 -15.65 -3.67
C HIS A 240 0.58 -15.60 -4.28
N PRO A 241 0.31 -16.29 -5.41
CA PRO A 241 -0.97 -16.21 -6.12
C PRO A 241 -2.22 -16.43 -5.26
N CYS A 242 -2.16 -17.27 -4.24
CA CYS A 242 -3.30 -17.48 -3.34
C CYS A 242 -3.70 -16.22 -2.55
N PHE A 243 -2.73 -15.42 -2.09
CA PHE A 243 -3.02 -14.15 -1.39
C PHE A 243 -3.48 -13.05 -2.36
N LEU A 244 -2.96 -13.07 -3.60
CA LEU A 244 -3.43 -12.19 -4.67
C LEU A 244 -4.88 -12.51 -5.05
N ASN A 245 -5.21 -13.80 -5.18
CA ASN A 245 -6.57 -14.28 -5.45
C ASN A 245 -7.53 -13.94 -4.31
N PHE A 246 -7.11 -14.03 -3.05
CA PHE A 246 -7.89 -13.57 -1.91
C PHE A 246 -8.26 -12.09 -2.03
N ARG A 247 -7.27 -11.20 -2.23
CA ARG A 247 -7.51 -9.75 -2.40
C ARG A 247 -8.43 -9.49 -3.58
N SER A 248 -8.19 -10.18 -4.69
CA SER A 248 -9.01 -10.09 -5.90
C SER A 248 -10.45 -10.56 -5.68
N PHE A 249 -10.65 -11.63 -4.91
CA PHE A 249 -11.96 -12.15 -4.52
C PHE A 249 -12.70 -11.14 -3.65
N VAL A 250 -12.07 -10.60 -2.60
CA VAL A 250 -12.73 -9.62 -1.72
C VAL A 250 -13.13 -8.36 -2.48
N LEU A 251 -12.23 -7.83 -3.31
CA LEU A 251 -12.47 -6.63 -4.12
C LEU A 251 -13.34 -6.87 -5.37
N SER A 252 -13.78 -8.10 -5.61
CA SER A 252 -14.74 -8.39 -6.67
C SER A 252 -16.14 -7.89 -6.32
N ALA A 253 -16.47 -7.90 -5.02
CA ALA A 253 -17.66 -7.26 -4.47
C ALA A 253 -17.51 -5.74 -4.45
N GLN A 254 -18.64 -5.04 -4.52
CA GLN A 254 -18.68 -3.60 -4.25
C GLN A 254 -18.68 -3.37 -2.74
N ARG A 255 -18.20 -2.21 -2.28
CA ARG A 255 -18.23 -1.83 -0.85
C ARG A 255 -17.47 -2.81 0.05
N THR A 256 -16.31 -3.26 -0.42
CA THR A 256 -15.39 -4.07 0.38
C THR A 256 -14.01 -3.41 0.46
N GLU A 257 -13.36 -3.59 1.60
CA GLU A 257 -11.98 -3.18 1.85
C GLU A 257 -11.22 -4.31 2.55
N VAL A 258 -9.92 -4.38 2.31
CA VAL A 258 -9.00 -5.26 3.03
C VAL A 258 -7.95 -4.39 3.72
N ILE A 259 -7.73 -4.62 5.01
CA ILE A 259 -6.55 -4.14 5.72
C ILE A 259 -5.64 -5.34 5.99
N GLY A 260 -4.57 -5.45 5.22
CA GLY A 260 -3.55 -6.48 5.41
C GLY A 260 -2.44 -5.97 6.32
N LEU A 261 -2.00 -6.79 7.27
CA LEU A 261 -0.90 -6.45 8.17
C LEU A 261 0.02 -7.66 8.37
N ASN A 262 1.22 -7.58 7.83
CA ASN A 262 2.27 -8.58 7.97
C ASN A 262 3.35 -8.09 8.95
N TRP A 263 4.31 -8.95 9.27
CA TRP A 263 5.53 -8.54 9.95
C TRP A 263 6.40 -7.68 9.02
N ASN A 264 7.32 -6.90 9.59
CA ASN A 264 8.20 -6.01 8.86
C ASN A 264 9.33 -6.77 8.13
N ASN A 265 10.00 -6.11 7.19
CA ASN A 265 11.06 -6.70 6.35
C ASN A 265 12.41 -6.91 7.03
N LYS A 266 12.55 -6.44 8.27
CA LYS A 266 13.72 -6.70 9.12
C LYS A 266 13.51 -7.92 10.02
N SER A 267 12.30 -8.46 10.05
CA SER A 267 11.97 -9.65 10.80
C SER A 267 12.68 -10.89 10.28
N LYS A 268 12.86 -11.86 11.17
CA LYS A 268 13.62 -13.09 10.90
C LYS A 268 12.81 -14.33 11.20
N LEU A 269 13.10 -15.40 10.47
CA LEU A 269 12.75 -16.77 10.83
C LEU A 269 14.04 -17.47 11.27
N GLY A 270 14.24 -17.60 12.57
CA GLY A 270 15.54 -18.02 13.11
C GLY A 270 16.66 -17.05 12.73
N ARG A 271 17.58 -17.49 11.85
CA ARG A 271 18.70 -16.65 11.36
C ARG A 271 18.44 -15.98 10.02
N ASP A 272 17.46 -16.48 9.27
CA ASP A 272 17.16 -16.00 7.92
C ASP A 272 16.15 -14.87 7.96
N GLY A 273 16.17 -14.01 6.94
CA GLY A 273 15.12 -12.99 6.79
C GLY A 273 13.76 -13.65 6.55
N LEU A 274 12.74 -13.22 7.28
CA LEU A 274 11.37 -13.72 7.11
C LEU A 274 10.85 -13.41 5.70
N LEU A 275 11.12 -12.20 5.20
CA LEU A 275 10.66 -11.70 3.90
C LEU A 275 11.82 -11.65 2.91
N ALA A 276 12.00 -12.72 2.12
CA ALA A 276 13.12 -12.85 1.19
C ALA A 276 13.21 -11.68 0.18
N LYS A 277 12.06 -11.11 -0.22
CA LYS A 277 11.96 -9.99 -1.17
C LYS A 277 11.82 -8.62 -0.49
N LYS A 278 11.99 -8.55 0.83
CA LYS A 278 11.89 -7.35 1.67
C LYS A 278 10.58 -6.56 1.62
N SER A 279 9.52 -7.10 1.01
CA SER A 279 8.20 -6.46 0.99
C SER A 279 7.22 -7.19 1.90
N ALA A 280 6.64 -6.46 2.85
CA ALA A 280 5.61 -6.98 3.74
C ALA A 280 4.23 -7.06 3.07
N ARG A 281 3.96 -6.18 2.09
CA ARG A 281 2.64 -5.95 1.45
C ARG A 281 1.51 -5.67 2.46
N SER A 282 1.85 -5.18 3.65
CA SER A 282 0.90 -4.57 4.57
C SER A 282 0.27 -3.33 3.94
N GLY A 283 -1.00 -3.04 4.19
CA GLY A 283 -1.66 -1.88 3.63
C GLY A 283 -3.18 -1.99 3.52
N VAL A 284 -3.76 -0.98 2.86
CA VAL A 284 -5.20 -0.89 2.60
C VAL A 284 -5.46 -1.16 1.12
N TYR A 285 -6.33 -2.11 0.85
CA TYR A 285 -6.82 -2.43 -0.50
C TYR A 285 -8.31 -2.12 -0.55
N MET A 286 -8.72 -1.33 -1.53
CA MET A 286 -10.10 -0.84 -1.58
C MET A 286 -10.62 -0.76 -3.01
N ARG A 287 -11.95 -0.74 -3.12
CA ARG A 287 -12.65 -0.40 -4.36
C ARG A 287 -13.49 0.86 -4.16
N SER A 288 -13.26 1.89 -4.99
CA SER A 288 -14.04 3.13 -5.01
C SER A 288 -13.87 3.88 -6.33
N ASN A 289 -14.99 4.34 -6.89
CA ASN A 289 -15.03 5.24 -8.04
C ASN A 289 -14.93 6.72 -7.66
N ASP A 290 -14.84 7.04 -6.36
CA ASP A 290 -14.78 8.42 -5.84
C ASP A 290 -13.34 8.97 -5.79
N PHE A 291 -12.35 8.16 -6.16
CA PHE A 291 -10.95 8.52 -5.98
C PHE A 291 -10.52 9.69 -6.88
N GLY A 292 -10.21 10.84 -6.26
CA GLY A 292 -9.80 12.04 -6.97
C GLY A 292 -8.34 12.01 -7.45
N PHE A 293 -8.09 11.50 -8.65
CA PHE A 293 -6.73 11.40 -9.24
C PHE A 293 -5.99 12.73 -9.44
N HIS A 294 -6.67 13.88 -9.35
CA HIS A 294 -6.07 15.21 -9.50
C HIS A 294 -5.55 15.79 -8.17
N LYS A 295 -5.91 15.18 -7.02
CA LYS A 295 -5.50 15.66 -5.69
C LYS A 295 -4.18 15.03 -5.26
N LEU A 296 -3.09 15.46 -5.91
CA LEU A 296 -1.76 14.86 -5.72
C LEU A 296 -1.14 15.12 -4.33
N ALA A 297 -1.59 16.14 -3.60
CA ALA A 297 -1.04 16.47 -2.28
C ALA A 297 -1.08 15.28 -1.32
N ARG A 298 -2.28 14.67 -1.15
CA ARG A 298 -2.45 13.49 -0.31
C ARG A 298 -1.52 12.33 -0.68
N ILE A 299 -1.28 12.11 -1.97
CA ILE A 299 -0.38 11.02 -2.41
C ILE A 299 1.07 11.32 -2.02
N ARG A 300 1.50 12.59 -2.08
CA ARG A 300 2.83 12.99 -1.64
C ARG A 300 2.97 12.89 -0.13
N ASP A 301 1.99 13.41 0.61
CA ASP A 301 1.96 13.40 2.07
C ASP A 301 1.97 11.94 2.59
N ASN A 302 1.14 11.08 1.99
CA ASN A 302 1.14 9.64 2.25
C ASN A 302 2.49 9.00 1.93
N HIS A 303 3.07 9.26 0.75
CA HIS A 303 4.33 8.65 0.35
C HIS A 303 5.48 9.07 1.27
N GLN A 304 5.54 10.33 1.69
CA GLN A 304 6.54 10.84 2.63
C GLN A 304 6.51 10.07 3.96
N LEU A 305 5.31 9.73 4.43
CA LEU A 305 5.09 8.93 5.64
C LEU A 305 5.10 7.41 5.39
N GLY A 306 5.49 6.96 4.19
CA GLY A 306 5.64 5.53 3.88
C GLY A 306 4.33 4.82 3.53
N LEU A 307 3.35 5.49 2.92
CA LEU A 307 2.16 4.87 2.34
C LEU A 307 2.13 5.07 0.82
N TYR A 308 2.40 4.00 0.09
CA TYR A 308 2.62 4.00 -1.35
C TYR A 308 1.37 3.61 -2.12
N TYR A 309 0.89 4.53 -2.96
CA TYR A 309 -0.29 4.32 -3.80
C TYR A 309 0.01 3.54 -5.09
N TYR A 310 -0.90 2.65 -5.43
CA TYR A 310 -0.99 1.91 -6.71
C TYR A 310 -2.43 1.83 -7.20
N TYR A 311 -2.61 1.87 -8.51
CA TYR A 311 -3.89 1.67 -9.19
C TYR A 311 -3.95 0.29 -9.85
N TYR A 312 -4.95 -0.51 -9.49
CA TYR A 312 -5.13 -1.87 -10.01
C TYR A 312 -6.11 -1.95 -11.19
N GLY A 313 -6.72 -0.83 -11.59
CA GLY A 313 -7.79 -0.82 -12.59
C GLY A 313 -9.18 -1.08 -11.99
N MET A 314 -10.23 -0.81 -12.76
CA MET A 314 -11.62 -1.10 -12.37
C MET A 314 -12.01 -0.54 -10.99
N ASP A 315 -11.57 0.68 -10.69
CA ASP A 315 -11.79 1.38 -9.41
C ASP A 315 -11.14 0.69 -8.20
N LYS A 316 -10.18 -0.22 -8.42
CA LYS A 316 -9.41 -0.87 -7.36
C LYS A 316 -8.11 -0.10 -7.09
N HIS A 317 -7.83 0.08 -5.80
CA HIS A 317 -6.70 0.86 -5.31
C HIS A 317 -5.96 0.07 -4.22
N ALA A 318 -4.64 0.20 -4.19
CA ALA A 318 -3.80 -0.31 -3.12
C ALA A 318 -2.97 0.82 -2.52
N PHE A 319 -2.91 0.87 -1.20
CA PHE A 319 -2.09 1.77 -0.41
C PHE A 319 -1.18 0.91 0.47
N ILE A 320 0.03 0.64 -0.01
CA ILE A 320 0.97 -0.31 0.58
C ILE A 320 1.89 0.45 1.54
N LEU A 321 2.05 -0.07 2.75
CA LEU A 321 2.92 0.50 3.76
C LEU A 321 4.39 0.21 3.46
N ASN A 322 5.25 1.13 3.88
CA ASN A 322 6.68 0.91 4.00
C ASN A 322 6.92 -0.35 4.82
N SER A 323 7.84 -1.19 4.34
CA SER A 323 8.02 -2.50 4.93
C SER A 323 8.95 -2.49 6.16
N ALA A 324 9.55 -1.35 6.52
CA ALA A 324 10.53 -1.26 7.59
C ALA A 324 10.04 -0.52 8.86
N ALA A 325 9.13 0.44 8.74
CA ALA A 325 8.59 1.17 9.90
C ALA A 325 7.68 0.28 10.76
N HIS A 326 7.42 0.73 12.01
CA HIS A 326 6.86 -0.12 13.06
C HIS A 326 5.39 0.17 13.37
N ALA A 327 4.92 1.41 13.27
CA ALA A 327 3.49 1.69 13.40
C ALA A 327 3.01 2.82 12.49
N PHE A 328 1.75 2.72 12.07
CA PHE A 328 1.17 3.62 11.06
C PHE A 328 -0.21 4.09 11.51
N LEU A 329 -0.34 5.39 11.75
CA LEU A 329 -1.60 6.06 12.07
C LEU A 329 -2.14 6.75 10.81
N PHE A 330 -3.34 6.38 10.39
CA PHE A 330 -4.04 7.06 9.29
C PHE A 330 -5.51 7.21 9.59
N ASN A 331 -6.13 8.20 8.95
CA ASN A 331 -7.59 8.27 8.91
C ASN A 331 -8.11 7.65 7.62
N ASN A 332 -9.33 7.10 7.69
CA ASN A 332 -10.04 6.56 6.55
C ASN A 332 -11.52 6.90 6.61
N THR A 333 -12.15 6.97 5.45
CA THR A 333 -13.62 7.01 5.36
C THR A 333 -14.18 5.61 5.55
N SER A 334 -15.44 5.51 5.99
CA SER A 334 -16.15 4.23 6.02
C SER A 334 -16.10 3.49 4.68
N VAL A 335 -16.04 2.16 4.73
CA VAL A 335 -16.12 1.26 3.56
C VAL A 335 -17.35 1.58 2.69
N ASN A 336 -18.42 2.07 3.31
CA ASN A 336 -19.53 2.64 2.59
C ASN A 336 -20.26 3.69 3.44
N ILE A 337 -20.33 4.91 2.92
CA ILE A 337 -21.05 6.02 3.55
C ILE A 337 -22.49 6.02 3.02
N ASN A 338 -23.48 6.09 3.93
CA ASN A 338 -24.90 6.14 3.58
C ASN A 338 -25.65 7.35 4.19
N SER A 339 -24.90 8.27 4.78
CA SER A 339 -25.40 9.52 5.38
C SER A 339 -24.86 10.74 4.63
N GLY A 340 -25.41 11.92 4.89
CA GLY A 340 -25.01 13.16 4.23
C GLY A 340 -25.37 13.23 2.74
N VAL A 341 -24.94 14.31 2.08
CA VAL A 341 -25.14 14.52 0.64
C VAL A 341 -23.96 13.95 -0.17
N ALA A 342 -24.14 13.68 -1.47
CA ALA A 342 -23.14 13.00 -2.30
C ALA A 342 -21.69 13.56 -2.20
N PRO A 343 -21.45 14.89 -2.21
CA PRO A 343 -20.10 15.43 -2.01
C PRO A 343 -19.44 15.09 -0.66
N GLN A 344 -20.23 14.77 0.36
CA GLN A 344 -19.75 14.36 1.69
C GLN A 344 -19.48 12.85 1.77
N GLN A 345 -19.91 12.07 0.77
CA GLN A 345 -19.77 10.61 0.74
C GLN A 345 -18.50 10.14 -0.02
N MET A 346 -17.62 11.07 -0.39
CA MET A 346 -16.45 10.81 -1.23
C MET A 346 -15.38 9.95 -0.52
N ARG A 347 -15.08 8.78 -1.07
CA ARG A 347 -14.04 7.87 -0.55
C ARG A 347 -12.70 8.06 -1.27
N ASN A 348 -11.87 8.95 -0.73
CA ASN A 348 -10.57 9.33 -1.31
C ASN A 348 -9.39 8.48 -0.79
N GLY A 349 -9.66 7.30 -0.25
CA GLY A 349 -8.67 6.43 0.39
C GLY A 349 -8.05 7.00 1.69
N PRO A 350 -7.15 6.22 2.31
CA PRO A 350 -6.51 6.59 3.57
C PRO A 350 -5.62 7.84 3.45
N HIS A 351 -5.51 8.58 4.54
CA HIS A 351 -4.56 9.68 4.69
C HIS A 351 -3.71 9.44 5.93
N MET A 352 -2.40 9.27 5.73
CA MET A 352 -1.42 9.09 6.78
C MET A 352 -1.37 10.34 7.66
N LEU A 353 -1.46 10.13 8.97
CA LEU A 353 -1.32 11.18 9.98
C LEU A 353 0.06 11.14 10.62
N ALA A 354 0.58 9.94 10.88
CA ALA A 354 1.91 9.75 11.45
C ALA A 354 2.42 8.33 11.18
N THR A 355 3.74 8.20 11.12
CA THR A 355 4.45 6.93 11.13
C THR A 355 5.42 6.91 12.29
N TYR A 356 5.59 5.76 12.91
CA TYR A 356 6.39 5.59 14.11
C TYR A 356 7.45 4.52 13.92
N VAL A 357 8.60 4.75 14.51
CA VAL A 357 9.70 3.80 14.63
C VAL A 357 10.08 3.63 16.09
N PHE A 358 10.68 2.50 16.45
CA PHE A 358 11.25 2.34 17.78
C PHE A 358 12.54 3.16 17.93
N ASP A 359 12.66 3.84 19.07
CA ASP A 359 13.91 4.41 19.54
C ASP A 359 14.81 3.37 20.24
N HIS A 360 15.85 3.81 20.94
CA HIS A 360 16.77 2.93 21.66
C HIS A 360 16.19 2.30 22.93
N GLU A 361 15.05 2.80 23.42
CA GLU A 361 14.35 2.34 24.62
C GLU A 361 13.10 1.51 24.26
N ASP A 362 12.97 1.09 23.00
CA ASP A 362 11.79 0.39 22.47
C ASP A 362 10.48 1.21 22.61
N SER A 363 10.60 2.54 22.61
CA SER A 363 9.45 3.45 22.56
C SER A 363 9.16 3.89 21.13
N LEU A 364 7.89 3.88 20.73
CA LEU A 364 7.44 4.37 19.44
C LEU A 364 7.50 5.90 19.39
N VAL A 365 8.31 6.42 18.47
CA VAL A 365 8.44 7.86 18.22
C VAL A 365 8.03 8.19 16.79
N ALA A 366 7.29 9.28 16.63
CA ALA A 366 6.83 9.74 15.33
C ALA A 366 8.01 10.23 14.48
N VAL A 367 7.94 10.00 13.17
CA VAL A 367 8.93 10.49 12.19
C VAL A 367 8.27 11.32 11.11
N ASP A 368 8.98 12.35 10.65
CA ASP A 368 8.50 13.25 9.59
C ASP A 368 8.61 12.65 8.18
N THR A 369 9.46 11.63 8.03
CA THR A 369 9.73 10.98 6.75
C THR A 369 10.21 9.56 6.96
N VAL A 370 9.81 8.67 6.05
CA VAL A 370 10.26 7.28 5.98
C VAL A 370 11.05 7.06 4.71
N SER A 371 12.17 6.35 4.80
CA SER A 371 12.96 5.96 3.62
C SER A 371 12.21 4.92 2.79
N ASP A 372 12.04 5.22 1.51
CA ASP A 372 11.57 4.32 0.44
C ASP A 372 12.72 3.56 -0.24
N GLU A 373 13.97 3.76 0.24
CA GLU A 373 15.23 3.27 -0.31
C GLU A 373 15.51 3.70 -1.77
N HIS A 374 14.73 4.61 -2.34
CA HIS A 374 14.80 4.97 -3.75
C HIS A 374 16.14 5.62 -4.12
N ILE A 375 16.58 6.64 -3.39
CA ILE A 375 17.83 7.35 -3.71
C ILE A 375 19.04 6.41 -3.53
N ALA A 376 19.07 5.67 -2.41
CA ALA A 376 20.12 4.68 -2.16
C ALA A 376 20.17 3.61 -3.26
N TYR A 377 19.00 3.13 -3.69
CA TYR A 377 18.89 2.19 -4.79
C TYR A 377 19.44 2.78 -6.09
N LEU A 378 19.00 3.97 -6.50
CA LEU A 378 19.46 4.63 -7.73
C LEU A 378 20.98 4.83 -7.76
N GLN A 379 21.57 5.25 -6.65
CA GLN A 379 23.02 5.39 -6.53
C GLN A 379 23.73 4.04 -6.64
N SER A 380 23.19 2.98 -6.02
CA SER A 380 23.79 1.64 -6.07
C SER A 380 23.85 1.04 -7.48
N VAL A 381 22.94 1.46 -8.37
CA VAL A 381 22.90 1.02 -9.78
C VAL A 381 23.51 2.04 -10.74
N GLY A 382 24.18 3.08 -10.22
CA GLY A 382 24.93 4.05 -11.03
C GLY A 382 24.06 5.06 -11.78
N CYS A 383 22.90 5.45 -11.24
CA CYS A 383 22.10 6.53 -11.82
C CYS A 383 22.68 7.90 -11.45
N HIS A 384 23.10 8.69 -12.44
CA HIS A 384 23.64 10.05 -12.28
C HIS A 384 22.60 11.13 -12.60
N ASN A 385 21.36 10.77 -12.95
CA ASN A 385 20.30 11.75 -13.17
C ASN A 385 20.04 12.57 -11.89
N VAL A 386 20.38 13.85 -11.92
CA VAL A 386 20.28 14.76 -10.77
C VAL A 386 18.82 14.96 -10.33
N PHE A 387 17.87 14.97 -11.26
CA PHE A 387 16.46 15.16 -10.95
C PHE A 387 15.89 13.97 -10.15
N LEU A 388 16.22 12.74 -10.55
CA LEU A 388 15.78 11.53 -9.84
C LEU A 388 16.43 11.40 -8.46
N ASN A 389 17.74 11.69 -8.36
CA ASN A 389 18.50 11.58 -7.11
C ASN A 389 18.21 12.70 -6.10
N SER A 390 17.54 13.78 -6.49
CA SER A 390 17.24 14.90 -5.57
C SER A 390 16.12 14.55 -4.58
N PRO A 391 16.33 14.61 -3.25
CA PRO A 391 15.27 14.36 -2.27
C PRO A 391 14.14 15.40 -2.33
N GLU A 392 14.44 16.62 -2.79
CA GLU A 392 13.48 17.74 -2.88
C GLU A 392 12.48 17.58 -4.02
N ASN A 393 12.79 16.73 -5.01
CA ASN A 393 11.94 16.56 -6.17
C ASN A 393 10.75 15.65 -5.86
N CYS A 394 9.57 16.09 -6.30
CA CYS A 394 8.32 15.38 -6.09
C CYS A 394 8.37 13.97 -6.66
N VAL A 395 8.01 12.98 -5.85
CA VAL A 395 8.03 11.56 -6.24
C VAL A 395 7.19 11.26 -7.49
N ILE A 396 6.03 11.90 -7.63
CA ILE A 396 5.17 11.75 -8.81
C ILE A 396 5.84 12.31 -10.07
N GLU A 397 6.60 13.40 -9.94
CA GLU A 397 7.32 14.00 -11.06
C GLU A 397 8.48 13.09 -11.51
N LYS A 398 9.14 12.40 -10.58
CA LYS A 398 10.15 11.39 -10.90
C LYS A 398 9.57 10.20 -11.66
N GLU A 399 8.39 9.73 -11.24
CA GLU A 399 7.66 8.66 -11.94
C GLU A 399 7.29 9.08 -13.37
N LEU A 400 6.72 10.28 -13.54
CA LEU A 400 6.38 10.82 -14.86
C LEU A 400 7.62 10.97 -15.75
N LEU A 401 8.73 11.48 -15.18
CA LEU A 401 9.98 11.65 -15.90
C LEU A 401 10.51 10.30 -16.41
N ALA A 402 10.52 9.28 -15.55
CA ALA A 402 10.97 7.94 -15.91
C ALA A 402 10.10 7.37 -17.05
N CYS A 403 8.77 7.35 -16.87
CA CYS A 403 7.86 6.83 -17.89
C CYS A 403 7.98 7.55 -19.23
N LEU A 404 8.05 8.90 -19.22
CA LEU A 404 8.15 9.68 -20.45
C LEU A 404 9.49 9.46 -21.16
N SER A 405 10.59 9.41 -20.40
CA SER A 405 11.95 9.26 -20.94
C SER A 405 12.23 7.85 -21.48
N THR A 406 11.50 6.83 -21.02
CA THR A 406 11.63 5.44 -21.48
C THR A 406 10.49 4.97 -22.38
N GLY A 407 9.54 5.86 -22.71
CA GLY A 407 8.46 5.57 -23.66
C GLY A 407 7.32 4.73 -23.09
N GLU A 408 7.22 4.62 -21.77
CA GLU A 408 6.16 3.88 -21.06
C GLU A 408 4.89 4.73 -20.93
N ILE A 409 4.23 4.96 -22.08
CA ILE A 409 3.02 5.78 -22.19
C ILE A 409 1.80 4.90 -22.41
N THR A 410 0.86 4.90 -21.44
CA THR A 410 -0.34 4.04 -21.52
C THR A 410 -1.58 4.74 -22.08
N GLU A 411 -1.61 6.07 -22.04
CA GLU A 411 -2.72 6.89 -22.53
C GLU A 411 -2.24 7.82 -23.63
N LYS A 412 -3.05 7.99 -24.67
CA LYS A 412 -2.66 8.73 -25.89
C LYS A 412 -3.24 10.14 -25.92
N THR A 413 -3.99 10.56 -24.90
CA THR A 413 -4.61 11.90 -24.84
C THR A 413 -3.76 12.89 -24.03
N ALA A 414 -3.58 14.07 -24.62
CA ALA A 414 -2.73 15.16 -24.12
C ALA A 414 -2.97 15.57 -22.66
N LYS A 415 -4.24 15.65 -22.23
CA LYS A 415 -4.61 16.21 -20.91
C LYS A 415 -4.61 15.19 -19.78
N GLN A 416 -4.62 13.88 -20.08
CA GLN A 416 -4.91 12.84 -19.10
C GLN A 416 -3.73 11.92 -18.81
N TRP A 417 -2.70 11.89 -19.68
CA TRP A 417 -1.59 10.95 -19.51
C TRP A 417 -0.87 11.09 -18.17
N SER A 418 -0.80 12.31 -17.63
CA SER A 418 -0.17 12.60 -16.33
C SER A 418 -1.10 12.36 -15.12
N GLU A 419 -2.36 11.98 -15.33
CA GLU A 419 -3.22 11.54 -14.22
C GLU A 419 -2.74 10.18 -13.70
N LEU A 420 -2.73 9.99 -12.38
CA LEU A 420 -2.14 8.80 -11.75
C LEU A 420 -2.69 7.46 -12.27
N LYS A 421 -3.96 7.39 -12.67
CA LYS A 421 -4.56 6.18 -13.24
C LYS A 421 -4.01 5.81 -14.63
N HIS A 422 -3.30 6.72 -15.30
CA HIS A 422 -2.70 6.54 -16.63
C HIS A 422 -1.16 6.45 -16.59
N VAL A 423 -0.53 6.78 -15.46
CA VAL A 423 0.92 6.64 -15.30
C VAL A 423 1.29 5.16 -15.19
N TRP A 424 2.15 4.67 -16.09
CA TRP A 424 2.53 3.25 -16.17
C TRP A 424 3.08 2.71 -14.86
N SER A 425 3.96 3.46 -14.20
CA SER A 425 4.60 3.03 -12.96
C SER A 425 3.65 2.99 -11.76
N MET A 426 2.56 3.77 -11.79
CA MET A 426 1.51 3.75 -10.77
C MET A 426 0.52 2.60 -10.96
N LYS A 427 0.50 1.97 -12.14
CA LYS A 427 -0.33 0.80 -12.42
C LYS A 427 0.35 -0.46 -11.91
N SER A 428 -0.42 -1.28 -11.21
CA SER A 428 -0.06 -2.66 -10.94
C SER A 428 -1.24 -3.57 -11.30
N LEU A 429 -1.00 -4.87 -11.45
CA LEU A 429 -2.07 -5.83 -11.70
C LEU A 429 -2.38 -6.55 -10.39
N ASP A 430 -3.66 -6.67 -10.06
CA ASP A 430 -4.13 -7.33 -8.82
C ASP A 430 -3.71 -8.80 -8.71
N ASN A 431 -3.37 -9.43 -9.83
CA ASN A 431 -2.89 -10.82 -9.92
C ASN A 431 -1.37 -10.99 -9.96
N THR A 432 -0.58 -9.91 -9.90
CA THR A 432 0.90 -10.00 -9.84
C THR A 432 1.50 -9.13 -8.74
N ASP A 433 0.89 -7.98 -8.46
CA ASP A 433 1.36 -6.99 -7.49
C ASP A 433 2.83 -6.59 -7.71
N ILE A 434 3.26 -6.57 -8.97
CA ILE A 434 4.58 -6.09 -9.38
C ILE A 434 4.64 -4.58 -9.15
N ASN A 435 5.70 -4.15 -8.49
CA ASN A 435 5.98 -2.74 -8.27
C ASN A 435 6.79 -2.18 -9.44
N ARG A 436 6.19 -1.23 -10.16
CA ARG A 436 6.80 -0.57 -11.32
C ARG A 436 7.32 0.83 -11.02
N ARG A 437 7.27 1.26 -9.75
CA ARG A 437 7.63 2.61 -9.32
C ARG A 437 9.13 2.73 -9.17
N ILE A 438 9.72 3.75 -9.80
CA ILE A 438 11.14 4.06 -9.61
C ILE A 438 11.40 4.61 -8.20
N THR A 439 10.39 5.25 -7.59
CA THR A 439 10.45 5.88 -6.26
C THR A 439 10.18 4.92 -5.09
N VAL A 440 10.07 3.61 -5.31
CA VAL A 440 9.92 2.63 -4.24
C VAL A 440 11.00 1.56 -4.42
N GLY A 441 12.16 1.82 -3.82
CA GLY A 441 13.37 1.00 -3.94
C GLY A 441 13.44 -0.19 -2.98
N GLU A 442 12.63 -0.19 -1.92
CA GLU A 442 12.65 -1.25 -0.89
C GLU A 442 12.17 -2.63 -1.37
N ASP A 443 11.36 -2.68 -2.43
CA ASP A 443 10.79 -3.92 -2.97
C ASP A 443 11.81 -4.64 -3.87
N LEU A 444 12.30 -5.79 -3.41
CA LEU A 444 13.30 -6.59 -4.10
C LEU A 444 12.72 -7.78 -4.89
N GLU A 445 11.42 -7.77 -5.20
CA GLU A 445 10.84 -8.72 -6.15
C GLU A 445 11.57 -8.61 -7.49
N GLU A 446 11.89 -9.76 -8.10
CA GLU A 446 12.83 -9.81 -9.23
C GLU A 446 12.37 -8.97 -10.41
N GLU A 447 11.08 -9.06 -10.74
CA GLU A 447 10.47 -8.28 -11.81
C GLU A 447 10.44 -6.78 -11.50
N SER A 448 10.16 -6.40 -10.25
CA SER A 448 10.18 -5.00 -9.81
C SER A 448 11.58 -4.40 -9.97
N VAL A 449 12.62 -5.13 -9.55
CA VAL A 449 14.03 -4.73 -9.72
C VAL A 449 14.39 -4.62 -11.19
N ARG A 450 13.98 -5.59 -12.02
CA ARG A 450 14.25 -5.58 -13.47
C ARG A 450 13.69 -4.34 -14.15
N ILE A 451 12.44 -3.98 -13.84
CA ILE A 451 11.78 -2.79 -14.38
C ILE A 451 12.51 -1.51 -13.94
N ARG A 452 12.86 -1.38 -12.66
CA ARG A 452 13.59 -0.20 -12.17
C ARG A 452 14.98 -0.08 -12.78
N ASN A 453 15.73 -1.18 -12.88
CA ASN A 453 17.02 -1.20 -13.56
C ASN A 453 16.90 -0.77 -15.02
N ARG A 454 15.83 -1.19 -15.70
CA ARG A 454 15.57 -0.79 -17.09
C ARG A 454 15.34 0.70 -17.22
N TYR A 455 14.63 1.34 -16.28
CA TYR A 455 14.50 2.80 -16.29
C TYR A 455 15.85 3.48 -16.17
N VAL A 456 16.67 3.06 -15.20
CA VAL A 456 17.99 3.65 -14.98
C VAL A 456 18.87 3.49 -16.21
N GLU A 457 19.00 2.27 -16.75
CA GLU A 457 19.81 1.99 -17.95
C GLU A 457 19.43 2.93 -19.11
N LEU A 458 18.14 3.04 -19.41
CA LEU A 458 17.67 3.86 -20.53
C LEU A 458 17.87 5.35 -20.28
N MET A 459 17.62 5.81 -19.06
CA MET A 459 17.76 7.22 -18.69
C MET A 459 19.22 7.67 -18.64
N GLU A 460 20.13 6.80 -18.18
CA GLU A 460 21.57 7.09 -18.19
C GLU A 460 22.11 7.20 -19.62
N VAL A 461 21.76 6.27 -20.52
CA VAL A 461 22.17 6.40 -21.93
C VAL A 461 21.60 7.67 -22.56
N LEU A 462 20.32 7.95 -22.33
CA LEU A 462 19.68 9.17 -22.86
C LEU A 462 20.37 10.43 -22.32
N GLY A 463 20.56 10.52 -21.00
CA GLY A 463 21.09 11.71 -20.34
C GLY A 463 22.60 11.90 -20.51
N ALA A 464 23.40 10.85 -20.31
CA ALA A 464 24.85 10.93 -20.25
C ALA A 464 25.54 10.73 -21.60
N GLU A 465 24.93 10.00 -22.54
CA GLU A 465 25.54 9.72 -23.85
C GLU A 465 24.88 10.50 -24.99
N ILE A 466 23.54 10.40 -25.11
CA ILE A 466 22.82 10.97 -26.25
C ILE A 466 22.74 12.49 -26.15
N LEU A 467 22.18 13.01 -25.05
CA LEU A 467 21.93 14.44 -24.89
C LEU A 467 23.21 15.28 -24.75
N ARG A 468 24.32 14.68 -24.30
CA ARG A 468 25.62 15.35 -24.21
C ARG A 468 26.39 15.41 -25.53
N ASN A 469 25.92 14.72 -26.57
CA ASN A 469 26.57 14.72 -27.87
C ASN A 469 25.66 15.38 -28.92
N PRO A 470 25.95 16.64 -29.31
CA PRO A 470 25.18 17.37 -30.32
C PRO A 470 25.07 16.67 -31.68
N GLY A 471 25.99 15.74 -31.97
CA GLY A 471 25.99 14.92 -33.19
C GLY A 471 24.82 13.94 -33.26
N TYR A 472 24.26 13.52 -32.13
CA TYR A 472 23.09 12.63 -32.10
C TYR A 472 21.76 13.38 -32.17
N LEU A 473 21.74 14.69 -31.93
CA LEU A 473 20.50 15.47 -31.97
C LEU A 473 20.03 15.65 -33.43
N PRO A 474 18.78 15.24 -33.77
CA PRO A 474 18.24 15.37 -35.11
C PRO A 474 17.94 16.83 -35.46
N ASN A 475 17.61 17.10 -36.73
CA ASN A 475 17.31 18.46 -37.22
C ASN A 475 16.17 19.14 -36.46
N SER A 476 15.20 18.38 -35.95
CA SER A 476 14.10 18.89 -35.12
C SER A 476 14.53 19.54 -33.82
N LEU A 477 15.75 19.22 -33.35
CA LEU A 477 16.38 19.79 -32.15
C LEU A 477 17.67 20.56 -32.49
N SER A 478 17.85 20.96 -33.76
CA SER A 478 19.09 21.61 -34.22
C SER A 478 19.43 22.89 -33.45
N ASN A 479 18.41 23.65 -33.02
CA ASN A 479 18.60 24.86 -32.22
C ASN A 479 19.11 24.59 -30.80
N LEU A 480 18.97 23.36 -30.30
CA LEU A 480 19.42 22.95 -28.97
C LEU A 480 20.85 22.40 -28.95
N LYS A 481 21.51 22.26 -30.12
CA LYS A 481 22.87 21.69 -30.22
C LYS A 481 23.94 22.46 -29.47
N THR A 482 23.68 23.72 -29.13
CA THR A 482 24.59 24.57 -28.36
C THR A 482 24.22 24.65 -26.88
N GLU A 483 23.11 24.04 -26.48
CA GLU A 483 22.64 24.02 -25.10
C GLU A 483 23.11 22.75 -24.40
N GLU A 484 23.43 22.86 -23.12
CA GLU A 484 23.65 21.69 -22.27
C GLU A 484 22.29 21.23 -21.72
N LEU A 485 21.82 20.08 -22.22
CA LEU A 485 20.49 19.54 -21.94
C LEU A 485 20.55 18.51 -20.82
N LEU A 486 19.62 18.62 -19.87
CA LEU A 486 19.45 17.70 -18.75
C LEU A 486 18.03 17.12 -18.73
N LEU A 487 17.91 15.84 -18.41
CA LEU A 487 16.62 15.21 -18.16
C LEU A 487 16.06 15.67 -16.81
N GLY A 488 14.88 16.28 -16.83
CA GLY A 488 14.23 16.79 -15.62
C GLY A 488 13.03 17.68 -15.92
N TYR A 489 12.43 18.22 -14.86
CA TYR A 489 11.35 19.19 -14.96
C TYR A 489 11.73 20.50 -14.28
N SER A 490 11.36 21.62 -14.90
CA SER A 490 11.64 22.94 -14.35
C SER A 490 10.81 23.22 -13.10
N HIS A 491 11.42 23.90 -12.12
CA HIS A 491 10.75 24.41 -10.93
C HIS A 491 10.10 25.79 -11.14
N HIS A 492 10.25 26.38 -12.32
CA HIS A 492 9.70 27.69 -12.64
C HIS A 492 8.17 27.71 -12.50
N LYS A 493 7.66 28.79 -11.94
CA LYS A 493 6.24 29.01 -11.67
C LYS A 493 5.73 30.23 -12.44
N ASN A 494 4.46 30.20 -12.80
CA ASN A 494 3.76 31.39 -13.29
C ASN A 494 3.45 32.36 -12.13
N ASP A 495 2.82 33.50 -12.46
CA ASP A 495 2.40 34.50 -11.47
C ASP A 495 1.40 33.97 -10.43
N LYS A 496 0.69 32.89 -10.75
CA LYS A 496 -0.25 32.19 -9.84
C LYS A 496 0.44 31.14 -8.97
N LYS A 497 1.77 31.06 -8.98
CA LYS A 497 2.60 30.06 -8.26
C LYS A 497 2.38 28.61 -8.72
N GLU A 498 1.79 28.40 -9.89
CA GLU A 498 1.63 27.09 -10.51
C GLU A 498 2.91 26.74 -11.28
N LYS A 499 3.42 25.52 -11.08
CA LYS A 499 4.59 25.07 -11.85
C LYS A 499 4.22 25.02 -13.34
N LEU A 500 5.05 25.63 -14.19
CA LEU A 500 4.82 25.65 -15.64
C LEU A 500 4.69 24.24 -16.23
N VAL A 501 5.47 23.28 -15.70
CA VAL A 501 5.41 21.89 -16.13
C VAL A 501 4.05 21.24 -15.86
N GLY A 502 3.38 21.60 -14.77
CA GLY A 502 2.03 21.11 -14.46
C GLY A 502 0.98 21.64 -15.44
N LEU A 503 1.09 22.91 -15.83
CA LEU A 503 0.23 23.51 -16.87
C LEU A 503 0.43 22.86 -18.24
N GLN A 504 1.63 22.33 -18.47
CA GLN A 504 1.99 21.61 -19.68
C GLN A 504 1.80 20.11 -19.55
N TYR A 505 1.09 19.64 -18.52
CA TYR A 505 0.81 18.22 -18.27
C TYR A 505 2.09 17.37 -18.34
N PHE A 506 3.25 17.89 -17.90
CA PHE A 506 4.52 17.18 -17.86
C PHE A 506 5.10 16.71 -19.21
N ARG A 507 4.62 17.25 -20.32
CA ARG A 507 4.93 16.75 -21.68
C ARG A 507 6.37 16.97 -22.14
N CYS A 508 7.09 17.93 -21.56
CA CYS A 508 8.47 18.25 -21.90
C CYS A 508 9.42 17.86 -20.76
N ASN A 509 10.35 16.94 -21.02
CA ASN A 509 11.24 16.32 -20.02
C ASN A 509 12.68 16.82 -20.07
N LEU A 510 12.89 18.03 -20.58
CA LEU A 510 14.21 18.64 -20.68
C LEU A 510 14.27 19.98 -19.94
N VAL A 511 15.41 20.21 -19.31
CA VAL A 511 15.81 21.50 -18.77
C VAL A 511 17.22 21.84 -19.21
N ASN A 512 17.55 23.13 -19.22
CA ASN A 512 18.94 23.58 -19.39
C ASN A 512 19.67 23.60 -18.03
N THR A 513 20.95 23.98 -18.02
CA THR A 513 21.77 24.07 -16.80
C THR A 513 21.31 25.14 -15.80
N ALA A 514 20.51 26.11 -16.24
CA ALA A 514 19.85 27.08 -15.36
C ALA A 514 18.54 26.55 -14.75
N GLY A 515 18.13 25.32 -15.10
CA GLY A 515 16.87 24.72 -14.63
C GLY A 515 15.62 25.24 -15.37
N GLU A 516 15.82 25.95 -16.48
CA GLU A 516 14.73 26.47 -17.30
C GLU A 516 14.16 25.36 -18.19
N MET A 517 12.86 25.42 -18.44
CA MET A 517 12.18 24.43 -19.27
C MET A 517 12.63 24.52 -20.72
N VAL A 518 13.02 23.37 -21.29
CA VAL A 518 13.27 23.21 -22.72
C VAL A 518 12.06 22.52 -23.34
N TRP A 519 11.44 23.19 -24.32
CA TRP A 519 10.21 22.74 -24.99
C TRP A 519 10.43 21.61 -25.99
N ALA A 520 10.88 20.45 -25.51
CA ALA A 520 11.09 19.25 -26.31
C ALA A 520 10.79 17.99 -25.46
N THR A 521 10.47 16.90 -26.15
CA THR A 521 10.19 15.60 -25.53
C THR A 521 11.13 14.58 -26.13
N VAL A 522 11.95 13.97 -25.30
CA VAL A 522 12.92 12.96 -25.74
C VAL A 522 12.68 11.64 -25.01
N CYS A 523 12.86 10.55 -25.73
CA CYS A 523 12.71 9.20 -25.20
C CYS A 523 13.82 8.32 -25.77
N TYR A 524 14.31 7.34 -25.00
CA TYR A 524 15.21 6.30 -25.50
C TYR A 524 14.64 4.91 -25.22
N LEU A 525 14.65 4.05 -26.24
CA LEU A 525 14.07 2.71 -26.18
C LEU A 525 15.10 1.57 -26.12
N GLY A 526 16.40 1.87 -26.25
CA GLY A 526 17.41 0.84 -26.44
C GLY A 526 17.28 0.16 -27.80
N MET A 527 17.51 -1.15 -27.84
CA MET A 527 17.22 -1.97 -29.02
C MET A 527 15.71 -2.22 -29.11
N ALA A 528 15.07 -1.70 -30.16
CA ALA A 528 13.63 -1.81 -30.38
C ALA A 528 13.32 -2.07 -31.87
N THR A 529 12.18 -2.72 -32.12
CA THR A 529 11.69 -2.95 -33.49
C THR A 529 11.12 -1.66 -34.09
N ASP A 530 11.04 -1.57 -35.42
CA ASP A 530 10.46 -0.39 -36.10
C ASP A 530 9.01 -0.14 -35.69
N GLU A 531 8.27 -1.23 -35.41
CA GLU A 531 6.90 -1.15 -34.92
C GLU A 531 6.84 -0.48 -33.54
N VAL A 532 7.68 -0.90 -32.59
CA VAL A 532 7.74 -0.30 -31.25
C VAL A 532 8.17 1.16 -31.34
N ILE A 533 9.21 1.46 -32.11
CA ILE A 533 9.69 2.84 -32.33
C ILE A 533 8.59 3.71 -32.92
N GLY A 534 7.90 3.23 -33.96
CA GLY A 534 6.80 3.95 -34.60
C GLY A 534 5.62 4.19 -33.67
N ARG A 535 5.23 3.17 -32.89
CA ARG A 535 4.13 3.25 -31.93
C ARG A 535 4.44 4.24 -30.79
N THR A 536 5.64 4.18 -30.21
CA THR A 536 6.05 5.11 -29.14
C THR A 536 6.14 6.53 -29.67
N PHE A 537 6.71 6.74 -30.86
CA PHE A 537 6.78 8.07 -31.47
C PHE A 537 5.38 8.68 -31.67
N GLN A 538 4.44 7.90 -32.19
CA GLN A 538 3.04 8.33 -32.35
C GLN A 538 2.37 8.63 -31.01
N ALA A 539 2.59 7.80 -29.99
CA ALA A 539 2.02 8.00 -28.65
C ALA A 539 2.56 9.27 -27.97
N LEU A 540 3.85 9.56 -28.12
CA LEU A 540 4.44 10.80 -27.59
C LEU A 540 3.95 12.04 -28.36
N GLN A 541 3.81 11.94 -29.69
CA GLN A 541 3.24 13.03 -30.49
C GLN A 541 1.77 13.31 -30.16
N SER A 542 0.99 12.30 -29.78
CA SER A 542 -0.42 12.48 -29.43
C SER A 542 -0.63 13.15 -28.07
N LEU A 543 0.44 13.35 -27.29
CA LEU A 543 0.40 14.21 -26.11
C LEU A 543 0.25 15.71 -26.45
N PHE A 544 0.43 16.07 -27.72
CA PHE A 544 0.32 17.43 -28.21
C PHE A 544 -0.84 17.55 -29.19
N ASP A 545 -1.52 18.71 -29.16
CA ASP A 545 -2.51 19.04 -30.18
C ASP A 545 -1.84 19.12 -31.56
N LEU A 546 -2.60 18.84 -32.62
CA LEU A 546 -2.06 18.76 -33.98
C LEU A 546 -1.36 20.05 -34.44
N GLU A 547 -1.84 21.20 -33.96
CA GLU A 547 -1.32 22.54 -34.28
C GLU A 547 -0.15 22.97 -33.39
N ASN A 548 0.14 22.22 -32.32
CA ASN A 548 1.19 22.60 -31.38
C ASN A 548 2.58 22.30 -31.97
N LYS A 549 3.38 23.35 -32.20
CA LYS A 549 4.74 23.23 -32.77
C LYS A 549 5.68 22.34 -31.95
N ASN A 550 5.45 22.19 -30.64
CA ASN A 550 6.27 21.30 -29.80
C ASN A 550 6.09 19.82 -30.18
N ARG A 551 5.00 19.46 -30.87
CA ARG A 551 4.80 18.12 -31.46
C ARG A 551 5.90 17.73 -32.45
N GLU A 552 6.49 18.71 -33.13
CA GLU A 552 7.61 18.47 -34.05
C GLU A 552 8.95 18.26 -33.33
N ARG A 553 9.02 18.62 -32.03
CA ARG A 553 10.19 18.49 -31.15
C ARG A 553 10.13 17.23 -30.28
N VAL A 554 9.28 16.27 -30.66
CA VAL A 554 9.27 14.91 -30.12
C VAL A 554 10.34 14.09 -30.83
N VAL A 555 11.19 13.41 -30.06
CA VAL A 555 12.25 12.54 -30.59
C VAL A 555 12.28 11.22 -29.82
N VAL A 556 12.26 10.12 -30.57
CA VAL A 556 12.48 8.77 -30.03
C VAL A 556 13.84 8.26 -30.51
N PHE A 557 14.78 8.16 -29.58
CA PHE A 557 16.08 7.56 -29.80
C PHE A 557 16.03 6.05 -29.64
N TYR A 558 16.86 5.35 -30.40
CA TYR A 558 17.00 3.89 -30.34
C TYR A 558 18.38 3.47 -30.81
N ARG A 559 18.74 2.21 -30.56
CA ARG A 559 20.04 1.63 -30.94
C ARG A 559 19.85 0.55 -32.01
N ARG A 560 20.65 0.62 -33.07
CA ARG A 560 20.79 -0.43 -34.09
C ARG A 560 22.25 -0.56 -34.51
N ASP A 561 22.70 -1.80 -34.71
CA ASP A 561 24.04 -2.10 -35.22
C ASP A 561 25.16 -1.37 -34.46
N GLY A 562 24.97 -1.21 -33.14
CA GLY A 562 25.90 -0.51 -32.25
C GLY A 562 25.80 1.01 -32.23
N ALA A 563 25.08 1.64 -33.17
CA ALA A 563 24.92 3.09 -33.31
C ALA A 563 23.58 3.62 -32.77
N TYR A 564 23.57 4.91 -32.41
CA TYR A 564 22.37 5.63 -32.01
C TYR A 564 21.67 6.24 -33.22
N HIS A 565 20.36 6.07 -33.26
CA HIS A 565 19.47 6.60 -34.28
C HIS A 565 18.30 7.33 -33.61
N ALA A 566 17.62 8.18 -34.38
CA ALA A 566 16.49 8.96 -33.89
C ALA A 566 15.34 8.92 -34.90
N LYS A 567 14.12 8.74 -34.39
CA LYS A 567 12.88 9.02 -35.11
C LYS A 567 12.37 10.40 -34.68
N SER A 568 12.19 11.30 -35.64
CA SER A 568 11.76 12.69 -35.44
C SER A 568 10.89 13.17 -36.60
N GLY A 569 10.22 14.32 -36.47
CA GLY A 569 9.43 14.91 -37.55
C GLY A 569 10.30 15.42 -38.72
N GLU A 570 9.93 15.07 -39.95
CA GLU A 570 10.67 15.37 -41.19
C GLU A 570 10.60 16.86 -41.63
N SER A 571 9.62 17.63 -41.14
CA SER A 571 9.34 19.03 -41.55
C SER A 571 10.18 20.12 -40.88
N SER A 572 11.02 19.77 -39.91
CA SER A 572 11.59 20.73 -38.95
C SER A 572 12.92 21.36 -39.42
N SER A 573 12.84 22.24 -40.42
CA SER A 573 13.90 23.21 -40.67
C SER A 573 13.86 24.32 -39.61
N SER A 574 14.80 24.25 -38.65
CA SER A 574 15.10 25.26 -37.62
C SER A 574 13.94 26.15 -37.13
N ILE A 575 13.09 25.63 -36.24
CA ILE A 575 12.13 26.48 -35.51
C ILE A 575 12.91 27.34 -34.51
N ARG A 576 13.25 28.58 -34.90
CA ARG A 576 13.86 29.59 -34.02
C ARG A 576 12.84 30.42 -33.23
N ASP A 577 11.54 30.23 -33.49
CA ASP A 577 10.51 31.04 -32.86
C ASP A 577 10.06 30.43 -31.54
N ILE A 578 10.64 30.93 -30.45
CA ILE A 578 10.10 30.81 -29.10
C ILE A 578 8.70 31.44 -29.12
N VAL A 579 7.67 30.64 -28.95
CA VAL A 579 6.30 31.14 -28.77
C VAL A 579 6.20 31.66 -27.34
N SER A 580 6.35 32.98 -27.18
CA SER A 580 5.86 33.76 -26.02
C SER A 580 4.33 33.90 -26.04
N GLY A 581 3.62 32.89 -26.52
CA GLY A 581 2.19 32.92 -26.79
C GLY A 581 1.39 32.38 -25.62
N ASN A 582 0.62 33.26 -25.00
CA ASN A 582 -0.45 32.96 -24.05
C ASN A 582 -1.38 31.83 -24.58
N GLU A 583 -1.19 30.60 -24.12
CA GLU A 583 -2.24 29.57 -24.10
C GLU A 583 -3.20 29.75 -22.89
N ASN A 584 -3.22 30.93 -22.25
CA ASN A 584 -4.23 31.31 -21.26
C ASN A 584 -5.54 31.82 -21.87
N SER A 585 -5.72 31.79 -23.20
CA SER A 585 -6.93 32.33 -23.84
C SER A 585 -8.14 31.39 -23.86
N PHE A 586 -8.01 30.15 -23.36
CA PHE A 586 -9.12 29.19 -23.26
C PHE A 586 -9.67 28.97 -21.84
N LEU A 587 -9.29 29.83 -20.88
CA LEU A 587 -10.01 29.97 -19.60
C LEU A 587 -10.91 31.21 -19.67
N LYS A 588 -12.03 31.05 -20.40
CA LYS A 588 -13.31 31.70 -20.08
C LYS A 588 -14.35 30.62 -19.89
#